data_AF-A0A497J9P8-F1
#
_entry.id   AF-A0A497J9P8-F1
#
_cell.length_a   1.000
_cell.length_b   1.000
_cell.length_c   1.000
_cell.angle_alpha   90.00
_cell.angle_beta   90.00
_cell.angle_gamma   90.00
#
_symmetry.space_group_name_H-M   'P 1'
#
loop_
_entity.id
_entity.type
_entity.pdbx_description
1 polymer ?
#
loop_
_entity_poly.entity_id
_entity_poly.type
_entity_poly.pdbx_seq_one_letter_code
_entity_poly.pdbx_strand_id
1 'polypeptide(L)'
;LLGGCIGSEQKSQPIGGYEGQFCGWSTFGKCSSDKDCIVGGCSSQVCQSRFEESIITTCEWKACYDAEKYKLKCRCINGKCQWAGENQ
;
A
#
# COMPACT_ATOMS: atom_id res chain seq x y z
N LEU A 1 -22.22 47.53 20.84
CA LEU A 1 -22.79 46.18 20.67
C LEU A 1 -23.28 46.13 19.23
N LEU A 2 -22.53 45.59 18.29
CA LEU A 2 -22.51 44.16 18.00
C LEU A 2 -21.13 43.79 17.41
N GLY A 3 -20.39 42.95 18.13
CA GLY A 3 -19.20 42.32 17.62
C GLY A 3 -19.58 41.25 16.60
N GLY A 4 -18.94 41.28 15.44
CA GLY A 4 -18.99 40.18 14.47
C GLY A 4 -17.82 39.23 14.73
N CYS A 5 -18.12 37.97 15.04
CA CYS A 5 -17.11 36.92 15.10
C CYS A 5 -16.66 36.59 13.68
N ILE A 6 -15.42 36.90 13.31
CA ILE A 6 -14.80 36.36 12.10
C ILE A 6 -14.45 34.90 12.34
N GLY A 7 -15.35 33.99 11.95
CA GLY A 7 -15.08 32.57 11.91
C GLY A 7 -14.04 32.30 10.82
N SER A 8 -12.83 31.92 11.21
CA SER A 8 -11.82 31.38 10.30
C SER A 8 -12.32 30.06 9.72
N GLU A 9 -12.43 29.96 8.39
CA GLU A 9 -12.69 28.70 7.67
C GLU A 9 -11.60 27.67 8.01
N GLN A 10 -11.88 26.82 9.00
CA GLN A 10 -11.13 25.59 9.19
C GLN A 10 -11.53 24.64 8.07
N LYS A 11 -10.64 24.49 7.09
CA LYS A 11 -10.70 23.45 6.08
C LYS A 11 -10.65 22.10 6.81
N SER A 12 -11.82 21.52 7.04
CA SER A 12 -11.96 20.21 7.66
C SER A 12 -11.34 19.17 6.73
N GLN A 13 -10.11 18.76 7.05
CA GLN A 13 -9.52 17.56 6.47
C GLN A 13 -10.39 16.37 6.89
N PRO A 14 -10.84 15.52 5.95
CA PRO A 14 -11.60 14.34 6.30
C PRO A 14 -10.70 13.36 7.05
N ILE A 15 -11.08 13.08 8.30
CA ILE A 15 -10.60 11.95 9.08
C ILE A 15 -11.25 10.67 8.53
N GLY A 16 -10.72 10.14 7.42
CA GLY A 16 -11.18 8.87 6.84
C GLY A 16 -10.68 8.59 5.42
N GLY A 17 -9.67 7.73 5.30
CA GLY A 17 -9.44 6.79 4.18
C GLY A 17 -9.32 7.32 2.75
N TYR A 18 -8.09 7.61 2.32
CA TYR A 18 -7.46 7.19 1.06
C TYR A 18 -8.32 6.87 -0.19
N GLU A 19 -9.21 7.76 -0.62
CA GLU A 19 -9.69 7.78 -2.00
C GLU A 19 -8.50 8.14 -2.91
N GLY A 20 -7.76 7.13 -3.40
CA GLY A 20 -6.69 7.31 -4.39
C GLY A 20 -5.28 6.83 -4.02
N GLN A 21 -5.09 5.98 -3.00
CA GLN A 21 -3.79 5.37 -2.70
C GLN A 21 -3.81 3.85 -2.84
N PHE A 22 -2.64 3.27 -3.11
CA PHE A 22 -2.46 1.82 -3.15
C PHE A 22 -2.76 1.21 -1.78
N CYS A 23 -3.53 0.12 -1.75
CA CYS A 23 -4.02 -0.50 -0.52
C CYS A 23 -3.56 -1.96 -0.34
N GLY A 24 -2.62 -2.43 -1.16
CA GLY A 24 -1.91 -3.68 -0.89
C GLY A 24 -0.93 -3.55 0.27
N TRP A 25 -0.47 -4.68 0.81
CA TRP A 25 0.44 -4.71 1.96
C TRP A 25 1.63 -5.64 1.72
N SER A 26 2.65 -5.48 2.57
CA SER A 26 3.87 -6.29 2.52
C SER A 26 3.97 -7.16 3.78
N THR A 27 4.45 -8.40 3.65
CA THR A 27 4.75 -9.25 4.81
C THR A 27 6.06 -8.84 5.48
N PHE A 28 6.90 -8.09 4.77
CA PHE A 28 8.28 -7.79 5.16
C PHE A 28 9.16 -9.04 5.34
N GLY A 29 8.80 -10.14 4.67
CA GLY A 29 9.57 -11.38 4.65
C GLY A 29 10.99 -11.17 4.15
N LYS A 30 11.92 -11.99 4.63
CA LYS A 30 13.35 -11.88 4.31
C LYS A 30 13.60 -12.06 2.80
N CYS A 31 14.50 -11.27 2.26
CA CYS A 31 14.98 -11.41 0.89
C CYS A 31 16.46 -11.02 0.79
N SER A 32 17.11 -11.48 -0.29
CA SER A 32 18.46 -11.03 -0.69
C SER A 32 18.42 -10.24 -2.00
N SER A 33 17.39 -10.44 -2.84
CA SER A 33 17.18 -9.70 -4.08
C SER A 33 15.69 -9.60 -4.43
N ASP A 34 15.33 -8.73 -5.39
CA ASP A 34 13.95 -8.58 -5.89
C ASP A 34 13.36 -9.92 -6.37
N LYS A 35 14.19 -10.87 -6.82
CA LYS A 35 13.75 -12.21 -7.26
C LYS A 35 13.24 -13.10 -6.12
N ASP A 36 13.53 -12.73 -4.88
CA ASP A 36 13.02 -13.43 -3.70
C ASP A 36 11.64 -12.91 -3.28
N CYS A 37 11.18 -11.82 -3.88
CA CYS A 37 9.91 -11.20 -3.57
C CYS A 37 8.88 -11.54 -4.64
N ILE A 38 7.73 -12.03 -4.19
CA ILE A 38 6.63 -12.47 -5.04
C ILE A 38 5.36 -11.70 -4.71
N VAL A 39 4.57 -11.43 -5.74
CA VAL A 39 3.21 -10.90 -5.59
C VAL A 39 2.27 -12.08 -5.34
N GLY A 40 1.55 -12.03 -4.23
CA GLY A 40 0.62 -13.04 -3.77
C GLY A 40 -0.72 -12.46 -3.34
N GLY A 41 -1.53 -13.28 -2.68
CA GLY A 41 -2.94 -13.00 -2.42
C GLY A 41 -3.81 -13.18 -3.68
N CYS A 42 -5.09 -13.48 -3.48
CA CYS A 42 -5.99 -13.82 -4.58
C CYS A 42 -6.23 -12.64 -5.54
N SER A 43 -6.07 -11.41 -5.07
CA SER A 43 -6.19 -10.17 -5.84
C SER A 43 -4.85 -9.47 -6.04
N SER A 44 -3.73 -10.21 -6.00
CA SER A 44 -2.37 -9.67 -6.18
C SER A 44 -2.01 -8.54 -5.22
N GLN A 45 -2.60 -8.54 -4.02
CA GLN A 45 -2.50 -7.43 -3.06
C GLN A 45 -1.35 -7.57 -2.05
N VAL A 46 -0.67 -8.72 -2.01
CA VAL A 46 0.36 -9.02 -1.01
C VAL A 46 1.74 -9.05 -1.67
N CYS A 47 2.70 -8.29 -1.16
CA CYS A 47 4.11 -8.47 -1.48
C CYS A 47 4.76 -9.31 -0.38
N GLN A 48 5.21 -10.51 -0.72
CA GLN A 48 5.75 -11.47 0.25
C GLN A 48 7.05 -12.08 -0.21
N SER A 49 7.81 -12.65 0.72
CA SER A 49 8.98 -13.44 0.40
C SER A 49 8.57 -14.82 -0.11
N ARG A 50 9.28 -15.34 -1.11
CA ARG A 50 9.14 -16.73 -1.57
C ARG A 50 9.53 -17.78 -0.52
N PHE A 51 10.14 -17.35 0.58
CA PHE A 51 10.54 -18.23 1.69
C PHE A 51 9.47 -18.32 2.79
N GLU A 52 8.37 -17.57 2.65
CA GLU A 52 7.21 -17.65 3.54
C GLU A 52 6.20 -18.66 3.01
N GLU A 53 5.32 -19.16 3.89
CA GLU A 53 4.12 -19.84 3.44
C GLU A 53 3.22 -18.88 2.65
N SER A 54 2.47 -19.41 1.68
CA SER A 54 1.63 -18.56 0.83
C SER A 54 0.47 -17.95 1.63
N ILE A 55 0.37 -16.63 1.62
CA ILE A 55 -0.75 -15.93 2.24
C ILE A 55 -2.01 -16.13 1.39
N ILE A 56 -2.99 -16.83 1.96
CA ILE A 56 -4.33 -16.96 1.40
C ILE A 56 -5.16 -15.77 1.87
N THR A 57 -5.60 -14.96 0.92
CA THR A 57 -6.56 -13.89 1.16
C THR A 57 -7.91 -14.28 0.60
N THR A 58 -8.94 -13.54 0.99
CA THR A 58 -10.19 -13.54 0.25
C THR A 58 -9.98 -12.99 -1.18
N CYS A 59 -10.90 -13.32 -2.07
CA CYS A 59 -10.80 -13.04 -3.51
C CYS A 59 -11.57 -11.79 -3.96
N GLU A 60 -11.95 -10.89 -3.04
CA GLU A 60 -12.58 -9.64 -3.43
C GLU A 60 -11.55 -8.67 -4.03
N TRP A 61 -11.82 -8.29 -5.28
CA TRP A 61 -11.03 -7.28 -5.97
C TRP A 61 -11.36 -5.87 -5.47
N LYS A 62 -10.31 -5.04 -5.31
CA LYS A 62 -10.43 -3.59 -5.11
C LYS A 62 -9.52 -2.88 -6.10
N ALA A 63 -9.98 -1.77 -6.67
CA ALA A 63 -9.20 -0.99 -7.63
C ALA A 63 -7.87 -0.47 -7.06
N CYS A 64 -7.75 -0.34 -5.73
CA CYS A 64 -6.51 0.08 -5.07
C CYS A 64 -5.46 -1.05 -4.93
N TYR A 65 -5.76 -2.29 -5.35
CA TYR A 65 -4.79 -3.39 -5.43
C TYR A 65 -4.01 -3.44 -6.74
N ASP A 66 -4.39 -2.64 -7.73
CA ASP A 66 -3.70 -2.54 -9.02
C ASP A 66 -2.34 -1.83 -8.84
N ALA A 67 -1.30 -2.58 -8.52
CA ALA A 67 0.05 -2.04 -8.29
C ALA A 67 0.61 -1.30 -9.51
N GLU A 68 0.25 -1.72 -10.72
CA GLU A 68 0.71 -1.09 -11.96
C GLU A 68 0.16 0.33 -12.09
N LYS A 69 -1.12 0.54 -11.78
CA LYS A 69 -1.73 1.88 -11.70
C LYS A 69 -0.97 2.83 -10.77
N TYR A 70 -0.38 2.31 -9.70
CA TYR A 70 0.41 3.08 -8.74
C TYR A 70 1.92 3.06 -9.00
N LYS A 71 2.39 2.42 -10.09
CA LYS A 71 3.81 2.26 -10.43
C LYS A 71 4.63 1.59 -9.32
N LEU A 72 4.03 0.62 -8.64
CA LEU A 72 4.65 -0.15 -7.57
C LEU A 72 5.08 -1.52 -8.08
N LYS A 73 6.20 -2.01 -7.54
CA LYS A 73 6.68 -3.39 -7.72
C LYS A 73 6.96 -3.99 -6.35
N CYS A 74 6.83 -5.31 -6.23
CA CYS A 74 7.25 -6.03 -5.04
C CYS A 74 8.76 -6.25 -5.11
N ARG A 75 9.52 -5.61 -4.20
CA ARG A 75 10.98 -5.48 -4.26
C ARG A 75 11.63 -5.80 -2.93
N CYS A 76 12.92 -6.12 -2.97
CA CYS A 76 13.72 -6.36 -1.79
C CYS A 76 14.42 -5.07 -1.33
N ILE A 77 13.86 -4.44 -0.30
CA ILE A 77 14.42 -3.22 0.28
C ILE A 77 14.90 -3.53 1.70
N ASN A 78 16.18 -3.26 1.97
CA ASN A 78 16.82 -3.51 3.25
C ASN A 78 16.62 -4.95 3.76
N GLY A 79 16.71 -5.93 2.85
CA GLY A 79 16.56 -7.35 3.16
C GLY A 79 15.13 -7.80 3.44
N LYS A 80 14.11 -6.98 3.10
CA LYS A 80 12.68 -7.26 3.31
C LYS A 80 11.87 -7.00 2.05
N CYS A 81 10.94 -7.90 1.74
CA CYS A 81 10.01 -7.73 0.62
C CYS A 81 8.97 -6.66 0.92
N GLN A 82 8.93 -5.64 0.06
CA GLN A 82 8.11 -4.44 0.22
C GLN A 82 7.55 -3.98 -1.14
N TRP A 83 6.32 -3.48 -1.15
CA TRP A 83 5.84 -2.66 -2.26
C TRP A 83 6.61 -1.35 -2.32
N ALA A 84 7.21 -1.04 -3.47
CA ALA A 84 7.99 0.16 -3.66
C ALA A 84 7.93 0.68 -5.09
N GLY A 85 8.11 1.99 -5.24
CA GLY A 85 8.23 2.62 -6.55
C GLY A 85 9.58 2.32 -7.23
N GLU A 86 9.70 2.75 -8.48
CA GLU A 86 10.94 2.56 -9.27
C GLU A 86 12.14 3.38 -8.75
N ASN A 87 11.92 4.38 -7.89
CA ASN A 87 12.94 5.29 -7.36
C ASN A 87 13.27 5.07 -5.87
N GLN A 88 12.89 3.93 -5.31
CA GLN A 88 13.17 3.55 -3.91
C GLN A 88 13.97 2.25 -3.83
#